data_AF-A0A2B7GZ45-F1
#
_entry.id   AF-A0A2B7GZ45-F1
#
_cell.length_a   1.000
_cell.length_b   1.000
_cell.length_c   1.000
_cell.angle_alpha   90.00
_cell.angle_beta   90.00
_cell.angle_gamma   90.00
#
_symmetry.space_group_name_H-M   'P 1'
#
loop_
_entity.id
_entity.type
_entity.pdbx_description
1 polymer ?
#
loop_
_entity_poly.entity_id
_entity_poly.type
_entity_poly.pdbx_seq_one_letter_code
_entity_poly.pdbx_strand_id
1 'polypeptide(L)' 'MSRSPSSDDVVADPDHSRLADGRTLERVTFRATGEQLAALESLVDADVYHSRSEALRAGVQQLLERHRSSETDRDDQ' A
#
# COMPACT_ATOMS: atom_id res chain seq x y z
N MET A 1 -24.51 -0.65 30.49
CA MET A 1 -23.23 -1.06 29.88
C MET A 1 -23.53 -1.59 28.49
N SER A 2 -23.12 -0.88 27.44
CA SER A 2 -23.19 -1.36 26.05
C SER A 2 -22.05 -0.71 25.29
N ARG A 3 -20.94 -1.43 25.08
CA ARG A 3 -19.90 -1.05 24.12
C ARG A 3 -20.24 -1.75 22.82
N SER A 4 -20.57 -0.97 21.80
CA SER A 4 -20.73 -1.44 20.42
C SER A 4 -19.40 -2.05 19.93
N PRO A 5 -19.40 -3.18 19.22
CA PRO A 5 -18.21 -3.66 18.56
C PRO A 5 -17.95 -2.79 17.33
N SER A 6 -16.97 -1.90 17.45
CA SER A 6 -16.34 -1.25 16.30
C SER A 6 -15.13 -2.11 15.92
N SER A 7 -15.36 -3.11 15.09
CA SER A 7 -14.28 -3.82 14.40
C SER A 7 -14.82 -4.21 13.05
N ASP A 8 -14.58 -3.33 12.08
CA ASP A 8 -14.31 -3.75 10.71
C ASP A 8 -13.10 -4.68 10.81
N ASP A 9 -13.38 -5.96 11.06
CA ASP A 9 -12.39 -7.02 11.12
C ASP A 9 -11.99 -7.31 9.67
N VAL A 10 -11.17 -6.41 9.11
CA VAL A 10 -10.40 -6.72 7.92
C VAL A 10 -9.44 -7.82 8.35
N VAL A 11 -9.86 -9.06 8.13
CA VAL A 11 -9.02 -10.25 8.24
C VAL A 11 -7.86 -10.01 7.27
N ALA A 12 -6.78 -9.45 7.80
CA ALA A 12 -5.55 -9.26 7.06
C ALA A 12 -5.00 -10.66 6.81
N ASP A 13 -5.13 -11.13 5.58
CA ASP A 13 -4.53 -12.39 5.18
C ASP A 13 -3.03 -12.35 5.55
N PRO A 14 -2.56 -13.30 6.37
CA PRO A 14 -1.21 -13.28 6.91
C PRO A 14 -0.14 -13.52 5.85
N ASP A 15 -0.49 -14.09 4.69
CA ASP A 15 0.45 -14.28 3.58
C ASP A 15 0.71 -12.96 2.83
N HIS A 16 -0.29 -12.09 2.71
CA HIS A 16 -0.12 -10.79 2.05
C HIS A 16 0.58 -9.73 2.92
N SER A 17 0.74 -10.02 4.21
CA SER A 17 1.41 -9.16 5.21
C SER A 17 2.92 -9.45 5.37
N ARG A 18 3.47 -10.40 4.59
CA ARG A 18 4.87 -10.80 4.65
C ARG A 18 5.58 -10.53 3.32
N LEU A 19 6.87 -10.20 3.41
CA LEU A 19 7.75 -10.25 2.25
C LEU A 19 7.95 -11.71 1.82
N ALA A 20 8.33 -11.94 0.56
CA ALA A 20 8.61 -13.28 0.02
C ALA A 20 9.65 -14.06 0.85
N ASP A 21 10.53 -13.32 1.53
CA ASP A 21 11.58 -13.78 2.45
C ASP A 21 11.09 -13.95 3.91
N GLY A 22 9.77 -13.99 4.14
CA GLY A 22 9.14 -14.35 5.41
C GLY A 22 9.17 -13.26 6.49
N ARG A 23 9.75 -12.09 6.19
CA ARG A 23 9.79 -10.94 7.11
C ARG A 23 8.43 -10.25 7.17
N THR A 24 7.97 -9.96 8.37
CA THR A 24 6.76 -9.19 8.61
C THR A 24 6.97 -7.73 8.22
N LEU A 25 5.99 -7.16 7.52
CA LEU A 25 6.01 -5.75 7.15
C LEU A 25 5.63 -4.85 8.33
N GLU A 26 6.30 -3.71 8.45
CA GLU A 26 5.88 -2.66 9.38
C GLU A 26 4.56 -2.05 8.89
N ARG A 27 3.62 -1.84 9.81
CA ARG A 27 2.32 -1.23 9.52
C ARG A 27 2.36 0.24 9.87
N VAL A 28 2.09 1.07 8.86
CA VAL A 28 1.92 2.52 9.02
C VAL A 28 0.46 2.90 8.76
N THR A 29 0.00 3.94 9.44
CA THR A 29 -1.34 4.52 9.23
C THR A 29 -1.20 5.98 8.84
N PHE A 30 -1.90 6.39 7.80
CA PHE A 30 -1.92 7.78 7.34
C PHE A 30 -3.35 8.19 6.98
N ARG A 31 -3.57 9.50 6.83
CA ARG A 31 -4.86 10.05 6.40
C ARG A 31 -4.83 10.28 4.89
N ALA A 32 -5.93 9.95 4.23
CA ALA A 32 -6.17 10.20 2.81
C ALA A 32 -7.54 10.85 2.63
N THR A 33 -7.75 11.54 1.51
CA THR A 33 -9.09 12.01 1.13
C THR A 33 -9.97 10.84 0.70
N GLY A 34 -11.29 11.02 0.71
CA GLY A 34 -12.22 9.99 0.22
C GLY A 34 -11.97 9.62 -1.25
N GLU A 35 -11.63 10.61 -2.08
CA GLU A 35 -11.28 10.39 -3.50
C GLU A 35 -10.00 9.55 -3.66
N GLN A 36 -8.97 9.82 -2.86
CA GLN A 36 -7.74 9.04 -2.86
C GLN A 36 -7.98 7.59 -2.44
N LEU A 37 -8.83 7.38 -1.45
CA LEU A 37 -9.19 6.03 -1.01
C LEU A 37 -10.00 5.29 -2.09
N ALA A 38 -10.97 5.95 -2.71
CA ALA A 38 -11.78 5.37 -3.78
C ALA A 38 -10.94 5.00 -5.01
N ALA A 39 -9.97 5.83 -5.38
CA ALA A 39 -9.03 5.50 -6.47
C ALA A 39 -8.20 4.24 -6.15
N LEU A 40 -7.77 4.07 -4.89
CA LEU A 40 -7.03 2.89 -4.46
C LEU A 40 -7.91 1.64 -4.43
N GLU A 41 -9.17 1.78 -3.99
CA GLU A 41 -10.17 0.69 -3.98
C GLU A 41 -10.49 0.23 -5.40
N SER A 42 -10.64 1.15 -6.35
CA SER A 42 -10.88 0.80 -7.76
C SER A 42 -9.79 -0.09 -8.36
N LEU A 43 -8.54 -0.02 -7.89
CA LEU A 43 -7.45 -0.89 -8.36
C LEU A 43 -7.58 -2.31 -7.80
N VAL A 44 -8.08 -2.44 -6.58
CA VAL A 44 -8.34 -3.74 -5.94
C VAL A 44 -9.59 -4.38 -6.55
N ASP A 45 -10.65 -3.59 -6.74
CA ASP A 45 -11.91 -4.06 -7.34
C ASP A 45 -11.73 -4.50 -8.80
N ALA A 46 -10.77 -3.91 -9.52
CA ALA A 46 -10.38 -4.31 -10.86
C ALA A 46 -9.42 -5.52 -10.89
N ASP A 47 -9.12 -6.13 -9.73
CA ASP A 47 -8.21 -7.26 -9.55
C ASP A 47 -6.78 -6.99 -10.08
N VAL A 48 -6.37 -5.70 -10.13
CA VAL A 48 -5.01 -5.30 -10.52
C VAL A 48 -4.02 -5.57 -9.38
N TYR A 49 -4.49 -5.43 -8.14
CA TYR A 49 -3.75 -5.75 -6.93
C TYR A 49 -4.66 -6.48 -5.94
N HIS A 50 -4.12 -7.44 -5.19
CA HIS A 50 -4.90 -8.22 -4.22
C HIS A 50 -5.30 -7.43 -2.98
N SER A 51 -4.59 -6.33 -2.68
CA SER A 51 -4.91 -5.48 -1.52
C SER A 51 -4.50 -4.03 -1.72
N ARG A 52 -5.14 -3.14 -0.96
CA ARG A 52 -4.78 -1.72 -0.88
C ARG A 52 -3.29 -1.52 -0.50
N SER A 53 -2.79 -2.34 0.43
CA SER A 53 -1.40 -2.29 0.88
C SER A 53 -0.41 -2.74 -0.19
N GLU A 54 -0.79 -3.67 -1.07
CA GLU A 54 0.02 -4.07 -2.22
C GLU A 54 0.09 -2.95 -3.27
N ALA A 55 -1.06 -2.38 -3.63
CA ALA A 55 -1.14 -1.25 -4.55
C ALA A 55 -0.29 -0.05 -4.09
N LEU A 56 -0.35 0.29 -2.80
CA LEU A 56 0.49 1.35 -2.21
C LEU A 56 1.98 1.03 -2.29
N ARG A 57 2.38 -0.22 -1.98
CA ARG A 57 3.80 -0.63 -2.08
C ARG A 57 4.30 -0.52 -3.50
N ALA A 58 3.52 -0.97 -4.49
CA ALA A 58 3.86 -0.85 -5.90
C ALA A 58 4.02 0.62 -6.33
N GLY A 59 3.08 1.50 -5.92
CA GLY A 59 3.17 2.94 -6.19
C GLY A 59 4.39 3.60 -5.56
N VAL A 60 4.72 3.27 -4.30
CA VAL A 60 5.93 3.76 -3.63
C VAL A 60 7.19 3.27 -4.33
N GLN A 61 7.24 2.01 -4.75
CA GLN A 61 8.38 1.48 -5.49
C GLN A 61 8.61 2.22 -6.81
N GLN A 62 7.55 2.46 -7.59
CA GLN A 62 7.64 3.24 -8.83
C GLN A 62 8.14 4.67 -8.58
N LEU A 63 7.71 5.30 -7.48
CA LEU A 63 8.17 6.65 -7.11
C LEU A 63 9.67 6.66 -6.80
N LEU A 64 10.16 5.67 -6.04
CA LEU A 64 11.57 5.53 -5.69
C LEU A 64 12.43 5.25 -6.92
N GLU A 65 11.95 4.41 -7.84
CA GLU A 65 12.64 4.11 -9.10
C GLU A 65 12.77 5.36 -9.98
N ARG A 66 11.69 6.15 -10.13
CA ARG A 66 11.73 7.42 -10.87
C ARG A 66 12.69 8.44 -10.27
N HIS A 67 12.75 8.51 -8.93
CA HIS A 67 13.69 9.41 -8.25
C HIS A 67 15.13 9.02 -8.55
N ARG A 68 15.47 7.73 -8.43
CA ARG A 68 16.81 7.23 -8.73
C ARG A 68 17.23 7.53 -10.17
N SER A 69 16.35 7.29 -11.14
CA SER A 69 16.63 7.62 -12.55
C SER A 69 16.88 9.12 -12.78
N SER A 70 16.18 9.98 -12.04
CA SER A 70 16.32 11.43 -12.15
C SER A 70 17.60 11.96 -11.49
N GLU A 71 18.11 11.26 -10.48
CA GLU A 71 19.41 11.57 -9.85
C GLU A 71 20.56 11.16 -10.77
N THR A 72 20.54 9.94 -11.31
CA THR A 72 21.58 9.46 -12.24
C THR A 72 21.72 10.34 -13.48
N ASP A 73 20.62 10.80 -14.08
CA ASP A 73 20.64 11.72 -15.24
C ASP A 73 21.30 13.09 -14.95
N ARG A 74 21.32 13.50 -13.68
CA ARG A 74 21.95 14.76 -13.24
C ARG A 74 23.44 14.61 -12.92
N ASP A 75 23.88 13.42 -12.53
CA ASP A 75 25.28 13.13 -12.21
C ASP A 75 26.11 12.82 -13.48
N ASP A 76 25.47 12.42 -14.58
CA ASP A 76 26.11 12.13 -15.88
C ASP A 76 26.22 13.36 -16.82
N GLN A 77 25.92 14.57 -16.33
CA GLN A 77 25.96 15.84 -17.08
C GLN A 77 27.04 16.80 -16.55
#